data_AF-A0A537QXU9-F1
#
_entry.id   AF-A0A537QXU9-F1
#
_cell.length_a   1.000
_cell.length_b   1.000
_cell.length_c   1.000
_cell.angle_alpha   90.00
_cell.angle_beta   90.00
_cell.angle_gamma   90.00
#
_symmetry.space_group_name_H-M   'P 1'
#
loop_
_entity.id
_entity.type
_entity.pdbx_description
1 polymer ?
#
loop_
_entity_poly.entity_id
_entity_poly.type
_entity_poly.pdbx_seq_one_letter_code
_entity_poly.pdbx_strand_id
1 'polypeptide(L)'
;MQDDREILALCEQVKAADEEFHIALAFHEAWKPAAYDKALHDRIGRSYAANTFRVIAAALRREMLLALMRLWDNDSRAVRMKSVGRILGNRRVADVLAADTARQWDQPIDPSTVADFPEEDRARMLAAIRRSEAGYGEQAAEIQRTRIADAVSLIRKYVDGEGQTTLRNLRALRNQRLAHREVEARPAAVTAKQSTTDQEIESFYQDMANLIRLLKGAVERTSYNPDDTAQIHAENAALFWAGVKGERTVGHPNYPDSLP
;
A
#
# COMPACT_ATOMS: atom_id res chain seq x y z
N MET A 1 -19.09 -21.56 -11.98
CA MET A 1 -19.63 -20.39 -12.72
C MET A 1 -19.87 -19.17 -11.84
N GLN A 2 -20.66 -19.22 -10.74
CA GLN A 2 -20.86 -18.04 -9.89
C GLN A 2 -19.59 -17.69 -9.08
N ASP A 3 -18.97 -18.68 -8.44
CA ASP A 3 -17.71 -18.49 -7.69
C ASP A 3 -16.59 -17.94 -8.57
N ASP A 4 -16.47 -18.42 -9.81
CA ASP A 4 -15.45 -17.95 -10.76
C ASP A 4 -15.63 -16.45 -11.10
N ARG A 5 -16.88 -15.98 -11.23
CA ARG A 5 -17.16 -14.55 -11.44
C ARG A 5 -16.85 -13.71 -10.22
N GLU A 6 -17.13 -14.22 -9.02
CA GLU A 6 -16.81 -13.52 -7.77
C GLU A 6 -15.30 -13.42 -7.54
N ILE A 7 -14.55 -14.48 -7.86
CA ILE A 7 -13.08 -14.50 -7.79
C ILE A 7 -12.48 -13.55 -8.82
N LEU A 8 -12.96 -13.53 -10.06
CA LEU A 8 -12.48 -12.59 -11.08
C LEU A 8 -12.71 -11.13 -10.66
N ALA A 9 -13.91 -10.81 -10.17
CA ALA A 9 -14.21 -9.47 -9.68
C ALA A 9 -13.35 -9.10 -8.45
N LEU A 10 -13.02 -10.08 -7.61
CA LEU A 10 -12.11 -9.90 -6.48
C LEU A 10 -10.68 -9.59 -6.96
N CYS A 11 -10.16 -10.32 -7.96
CA CYS A 11 -8.86 -10.05 -8.57
C CYS A 11 -8.79 -8.62 -9.13
N GLU A 12 -9.81 -8.17 -9.86
CA GLU A 12 -9.87 -6.81 -10.39
C GLU A 12 -9.86 -5.76 -9.26
N GLN A 13 -10.58 -6.00 -8.16
CA GLN A 13 -10.59 -5.08 -7.03
C GLN A 13 -9.26 -5.05 -6.27
N VAL A 14 -8.58 -6.19 -6.13
CA VAL A 14 -7.25 -6.24 -5.49
C VAL A 14 -6.22 -5.52 -6.35
N LYS A 15 -6.26 -5.69 -7.67
CA LYS A 15 -5.38 -4.97 -8.58
C LYS A 15 -5.60 -3.45 -8.52
N ALA A 16 -6.85 -3.00 -8.55
CA ALA A 16 -7.16 -1.59 -8.40
C ALA A 16 -6.75 -1.05 -7.01
N ALA A 17 -6.87 -1.85 -5.96
CA ALA A 17 -6.40 -1.50 -4.62
C ALA A 17 -4.88 -1.35 -4.57
N ASP A 18 -4.15 -2.23 -5.25
CA ASP A 18 -2.70 -2.16 -5.38
C ASP A 18 -2.25 -0.90 -6.11
N GLU A 19 -2.90 -0.55 -7.22
CA GLU A 19 -2.60 0.67 -7.99
C GLU A 19 -2.81 1.95 -7.15
N GLU A 20 -3.93 2.06 -6.43
CA GLU A 20 -4.19 3.21 -5.55
C GLU A 20 -3.20 3.26 -4.37
N PHE A 21 -2.82 2.10 -3.81
CA PHE A 21 -1.84 2.06 -2.73
C PHE A 21 -0.43 2.42 -3.21
N HIS A 22 -0.02 2.01 -4.41
CA HIS A 22 1.25 2.45 -5.01
C HIS A 22 1.33 3.97 -5.12
N ILE A 23 0.23 4.64 -5.48
CA ILE A 23 0.15 6.10 -5.49
C ILE A 23 0.34 6.65 -4.07
N ALA A 24 -0.36 6.09 -3.08
CA ALA A 24 -0.24 6.52 -1.69
C ALA A 24 1.20 6.38 -1.17
N LEU A 25 1.85 5.25 -1.46
CA LEU A 25 3.20 4.91 -1.08
C LEU A 25 4.22 5.87 -1.70
N ALA A 26 4.13 6.15 -3.00
CA ALA A 26 4.99 7.13 -3.66
C ALA A 26 4.88 8.53 -3.01
N PHE A 27 3.67 8.99 -2.69
CA PHE A 27 3.47 10.27 -2.02
C PHE A 27 3.94 10.26 -0.56
N HIS A 28 3.76 9.16 0.17
CA HIS A 28 4.24 9.00 1.55
C HIS A 28 5.77 9.12 1.61
N GLU A 29 6.46 8.38 0.75
CA GLU A 29 7.92 8.38 0.65
C GLU A 29 8.46 9.76 0.25
N ALA A 30 7.82 10.42 -0.72
CA ALA A 30 8.17 11.78 -1.12
C ALA A 30 7.92 12.82 0.00
N TRP A 31 6.88 12.62 0.81
CA TRP A 31 6.51 13.53 1.88
C TRP A 31 7.42 13.42 3.12
N LYS A 32 7.91 12.23 3.45
CA LYS A 32 8.69 11.97 4.69
C LYS A 32 9.84 12.95 4.93
N PRO A 33 10.73 13.24 3.96
CA PRO A 33 11.79 14.23 4.17
C PRO A 33 11.25 15.62 4.47
N ALA A 34 10.18 16.04 3.77
CA ALA A 34 9.53 17.32 4.02
C ALA A 34 8.80 17.38 5.37
N ALA A 35 8.50 16.24 6.00
CA ALA A 35 7.89 16.16 7.32
C ALA A 35 8.91 16.11 8.46
N TYR A 36 10.02 15.38 8.27
CA TYR A 36 10.87 14.97 9.39
C TYR A 36 12.34 15.40 9.28
N ASP A 37 12.82 15.84 8.11
CA ASP A 37 14.21 16.25 7.94
C ASP A 37 14.46 17.65 8.52
N LYS A 38 15.01 17.69 9.72
CA LYS A 38 15.33 18.94 10.43
C LYS A 38 16.30 19.83 9.65
N ALA A 39 17.31 19.25 9.01
CA ALA A 39 18.29 20.02 8.25
C ALA A 39 17.67 20.65 7.00
N LEU A 40 16.74 19.95 6.36
CA LEU A 40 15.93 20.50 5.26
C LEU A 40 15.07 21.67 5.75
N HIS A 41 14.39 21.50 6.90
CA HIS A 41 13.54 22.55 7.51
C HIS A 41 14.34 23.78 7.91
N ASP A 42 15.48 23.61 8.55
CA ASP A 42 16.32 24.73 8.99
C ASP A 42 16.84 25.55 7.80
N ARG A 43 17.16 24.88 6.69
CA ARG A 43 17.67 25.53 5.48
C ARG A 43 16.56 26.23 4.71
N ILE A 44 15.47 25.53 4.42
CA ILE A 44 14.38 26.08 3.60
C ILE A 44 13.51 27.05 4.40
N GLY A 45 13.31 26.79 5.69
CA GLY A 45 12.52 27.65 6.57
C GLY A 45 13.05 29.07 6.72
N ARG A 46 14.31 29.30 6.37
CA ARG A 46 14.98 30.62 6.37
C ARG A 46 15.11 31.23 4.97
N SER A 47 14.59 30.59 3.93
CA SER A 47 14.67 31.08 2.54
C SER A 47 13.32 31.65 2.06
N TYR A 48 13.35 32.38 0.95
CA TYR A 48 12.13 32.84 0.26
C TYR A 48 11.27 31.68 -0.26
N ALA A 49 11.83 30.47 -0.35
CA ALA A 49 11.11 29.27 -0.77
C ALA A 49 10.30 28.61 0.35
N ALA A 50 10.39 29.08 1.60
CA ALA A 50 9.71 28.48 2.75
C ALA A 50 8.20 28.32 2.55
N ASN A 51 7.53 29.29 1.92
CA ASN A 51 6.10 29.20 1.65
C ASN A 51 5.78 28.10 0.63
N THR A 52 6.49 28.09 -0.50
CA THR A 52 6.33 27.06 -1.55
C THR A 52 6.60 25.66 -1.00
N PHE A 53 7.64 25.50 -0.17
CA PHE A 53 7.96 24.25 0.49
C PHE A 53 6.80 23.72 1.35
N ARG A 54 6.17 24.58 2.16
CA ARG A 54 5.00 24.19 2.96
C ARG A 54 3.82 23.78 2.10
N VAL A 55 3.59 24.47 0.98
CA VAL A 55 2.52 24.12 0.02
C VAL A 55 2.78 22.74 -0.60
N ILE A 56 4.02 22.47 -1.05
CA ILE A 56 4.41 21.17 -1.60
C ILE A 56 4.25 20.07 -0.54
N ALA A 57 4.78 20.26 0.67
CA ALA A 57 4.67 19.30 1.76
C ALA A 57 3.20 18.98 2.10
N ALA A 58 2.34 20.00 2.16
CA ALA A 58 0.91 19.84 2.40
C ALA A 58 0.21 19.12 1.23
N ALA A 59 0.61 19.39 -0.02
CA ALA A 59 0.07 18.72 -1.20
C ALA A 59 0.43 17.23 -1.23
N LEU A 60 1.70 16.88 -0.99
CA LEU A 60 2.14 15.48 -0.95
C LEU A 60 1.37 14.69 0.12
N ARG A 61 1.27 15.25 1.33
CA ARG A 61 0.49 14.64 2.43
C ARG A 61 -0.98 14.51 2.06
N ARG A 62 -1.56 15.49 1.37
CA ARG A 62 -2.96 15.44 0.93
C ARG A 62 -3.17 14.32 -0.09
N GLU A 63 -2.34 14.24 -1.12
CA GLU A 63 -2.51 13.25 -2.19
C GLU A 63 -2.32 11.82 -1.65
N MET A 64 -1.37 11.60 -0.75
CA MET A 64 -1.24 10.35 0.00
C MET A 64 -2.56 9.97 0.70
N LEU A 65 -3.13 10.89 1.48
CA LEU A 65 -4.39 10.63 2.18
C LEU A 65 -5.56 10.39 1.22
N LEU A 66 -5.62 11.10 0.10
CA LEU A 66 -6.67 10.90 -0.91
C LEU A 66 -6.58 9.51 -1.54
N ALA A 67 -5.37 9.08 -1.91
CA ALA A 67 -5.13 7.74 -2.45
C ALA A 67 -5.53 6.64 -1.45
N LEU A 68 -5.11 6.74 -0.18
CA LEU A 68 -5.53 5.80 0.85
C LEU A 68 -7.05 5.79 1.06
N MET A 69 -7.73 6.94 0.95
CA MET A 69 -9.18 7.01 1.07
C MET A 69 -9.94 6.39 -0.11
N ARG A 70 -9.36 6.34 -1.31
CA ARG A 70 -9.98 5.69 -2.47
C ARG A 70 -10.12 4.18 -2.30
N LEU A 71 -9.25 3.55 -1.49
CA LEU A 71 -9.39 2.15 -1.08
C LEU A 71 -10.73 1.89 -0.34
N TRP A 72 -11.25 2.91 0.33
CA TRP A 72 -12.41 2.83 1.20
C TRP A 72 -13.61 3.62 0.68
N ASP A 73 -13.61 4.03 -0.59
CA ASP A 73 -14.73 4.81 -1.11
C ASP A 73 -15.97 3.93 -1.30
N ASN A 74 -17.13 4.58 -1.31
CA ASN A 74 -18.41 3.93 -1.59
C ASN A 74 -18.79 4.01 -3.08
N ASP A 75 -18.01 4.72 -3.90
CA ASP A 75 -18.22 4.78 -5.34
C ASP A 75 -18.07 3.38 -5.96
N SER A 76 -19.03 3.02 -6.80
CA SER A 76 -18.99 1.81 -7.64
C SER A 76 -17.76 1.72 -8.56
N ARG A 77 -17.15 2.86 -8.91
CA ARG A 77 -15.95 2.97 -9.73
C ARG A 77 -14.65 2.89 -8.94
N ALA A 78 -14.73 2.98 -7.61
CA ALA A 78 -13.58 2.92 -6.72
C ALA A 78 -13.42 1.53 -6.10
N VAL A 79 -12.28 1.33 -5.46
CA VAL A 79 -12.01 0.12 -4.68
C VAL A 79 -12.97 0.08 -3.49
N ARG A 80 -13.67 -1.04 -3.33
CA ARG A 80 -14.67 -1.24 -2.26
C ARG A 80 -14.15 -2.24 -1.25
N MET A 81 -13.23 -1.83 -0.38
CA MET A 81 -12.60 -2.73 0.58
C MET A 81 -13.61 -3.48 1.47
N LYS A 82 -14.75 -2.85 1.79
CA LYS A 82 -15.86 -3.52 2.48
C LYS A 82 -16.43 -4.70 1.69
N SER A 83 -16.56 -4.56 0.37
CA SER A 83 -17.01 -5.65 -0.50
C SER A 83 -15.96 -6.76 -0.60
N VAL A 84 -14.68 -6.39 -0.73
CA VAL A 84 -13.55 -7.34 -0.70
C VAL A 84 -13.60 -8.19 0.57
N GLY A 85 -13.72 -7.56 1.74
CA GLY A 85 -13.79 -8.26 3.03
C GLY A 85 -15.02 -9.15 3.16
N ARG A 86 -16.17 -8.75 2.58
CA ARG A 86 -17.38 -9.59 2.54
C ARG A 86 -17.20 -10.83 1.66
N ILE A 87 -16.59 -10.68 0.48
CA ILE A 87 -16.33 -11.79 -0.45
C ILE A 87 -15.31 -12.75 0.17
N LEU A 88 -14.18 -12.25 0.67
CA LEU A 88 -13.16 -13.06 1.32
C LEU A 88 -13.64 -13.70 2.62
N GLY A 89 -14.57 -13.07 3.32
CA GLY A 89 -15.22 -13.63 4.51
C GLY A 89 -16.18 -14.79 4.21
N ASN A 90 -16.51 -15.04 2.94
CA ASN A 90 -17.26 -16.22 2.54
C ASN A 90 -16.35 -17.45 2.58
N ARG A 91 -16.65 -18.38 3.50
CA ARG A 91 -15.91 -19.63 3.66
C ARG A 91 -15.72 -20.39 2.35
N ARG A 92 -16.74 -20.41 1.48
CA ARG A 92 -16.65 -21.08 0.17
C ARG A 92 -15.58 -20.46 -0.72
N VAL A 93 -15.49 -19.13 -0.77
CA VAL A 93 -14.47 -18.43 -1.56
C VAL A 93 -13.09 -18.69 -0.96
N ALA A 94 -12.96 -18.61 0.36
CA ALA A 94 -11.70 -18.88 1.06
C ALA A 94 -11.20 -20.32 0.82
N ASP A 95 -12.11 -21.29 0.88
CA ASP A 95 -11.80 -22.71 0.62
C ASP A 95 -11.40 -22.94 -0.85
N VAL A 96 -12.06 -22.27 -1.81
CA VAL A 96 -11.68 -22.34 -3.23
C VAL A 96 -10.28 -21.75 -3.45
N LEU A 97 -9.97 -20.58 -2.88
CA LEU A 97 -8.65 -19.97 -3.00
C LEU A 97 -7.56 -20.84 -2.36
N ALA A 98 -7.82 -21.41 -1.17
CA ALA A 98 -6.89 -22.30 -0.49
C ALA A 98 -6.67 -23.62 -1.26
N ALA A 99 -7.74 -24.21 -1.80
CA ALA A 99 -7.64 -25.40 -2.64
C ALA A 99 -6.89 -25.12 -3.95
N ASP A 100 -7.07 -23.93 -4.53
CA ASP A 100 -6.34 -23.52 -5.72
C ASP A 100 -4.84 -23.34 -5.44
N THR A 101 -4.50 -22.78 -4.27
CA THR A 101 -3.11 -22.74 -3.80
C THR A 101 -2.53 -24.14 -3.62
N ALA A 102 -3.24 -25.07 -2.96
CA ALA A 102 -2.77 -26.44 -2.79
C ALA A 102 -2.49 -27.12 -4.14
N ARG A 103 -3.43 -27.01 -5.08
CA ARG A 103 -3.31 -27.60 -6.43
C ARG A 103 -2.08 -27.11 -7.19
N GLN A 104 -1.62 -25.90 -6.94
CA GLN A 104 -0.42 -25.36 -7.58
C GLN A 104 0.85 -26.04 -7.08
N TRP A 105 0.92 -26.35 -5.78
CA TRP A 105 2.03 -27.11 -5.19
C TRP A 105 2.00 -28.59 -5.55
N ASP A 106 0.82 -29.13 -5.84
CA ASP A 106 0.65 -30.52 -6.27
C ASP A 106 0.83 -30.71 -7.80
N GLN A 107 1.24 -29.66 -8.54
CA GLN A 107 1.49 -29.79 -9.97
C GLN A 107 2.69 -30.74 -10.24
N PRO A 108 2.67 -31.50 -11.34
CA PRO A 108 3.78 -32.37 -11.70
C PRO A 108 5.08 -31.58 -11.80
N ILE A 109 6.10 -31.99 -11.05
CA ILE A 109 7.46 -31.46 -11.16
C ILE A 109 7.90 -31.61 -12.62
N ASP A 110 8.29 -30.50 -13.24
CA ASP A 110 8.83 -30.49 -14.60
C ASP A 110 10.10 -31.37 -14.65
N PRO A 111 10.14 -32.43 -15.49
CA PRO A 111 11.32 -33.26 -15.64
C PRO A 111 12.60 -32.50 -15.99
N SER A 112 12.49 -31.28 -16.56
CA SER A 112 13.63 -30.42 -16.85
C SER A 112 14.41 -30.00 -15.58
N THR A 113 13.78 -29.98 -14.40
CA THR A 113 14.44 -29.67 -13.12
C THR A 113 15.51 -30.69 -12.72
N VAL A 114 15.49 -31.88 -13.30
CA VAL A 114 16.51 -32.90 -13.09
C VAL A 114 17.33 -33.19 -14.36
N ALA A 115 17.26 -32.33 -15.38
CA ALA A 115 17.95 -32.56 -16.65
C ALA A 115 19.47 -32.70 -16.50
N ASP A 116 20.06 -32.00 -15.53
CA ASP A 116 21.50 -32.02 -15.25
C ASP A 116 21.99 -33.31 -14.56
N PHE A 117 21.07 -34.16 -14.07
CA PHE A 117 21.42 -35.45 -13.48
C PHE A 117 21.54 -36.56 -14.55
N PRO A 118 22.43 -37.56 -14.33
CA PRO A 118 22.51 -38.76 -15.17
C PRO A 118 21.15 -39.42 -15.36
N GLU A 119 20.86 -39.96 -16.54
CA GLU A 119 19.52 -40.52 -16.85
C GLU A 119 19.10 -41.60 -15.85
N GLU A 120 20.04 -42.45 -15.42
CA GLU A 120 19.83 -43.48 -14.41
C GLU A 120 19.39 -42.93 -13.04
N ASP A 121 19.76 -41.69 -12.71
CA ASP A 121 19.47 -41.05 -11.42
C ASP A 121 18.23 -40.13 -11.46
N ARG A 122 17.78 -39.70 -12.64
CA ARG A 122 16.63 -38.77 -12.79
C ARG A 122 15.36 -39.28 -12.10
N ALA A 123 15.03 -40.56 -12.28
CA ALA A 123 13.85 -41.16 -11.66
C ALA A 123 13.94 -41.19 -10.12
N ARG A 124 15.14 -41.48 -9.59
CA ARG A 124 15.39 -41.48 -8.15
C ARG A 124 15.33 -40.07 -7.57
N MET A 125 15.86 -39.08 -8.28
CA MET A 125 15.83 -37.68 -7.87
C MET A 125 14.40 -37.12 -7.87
N LEU A 126 13.62 -37.37 -8.93
CA LEU A 126 12.21 -36.97 -8.97
C LEU A 126 11.40 -37.60 -7.83
N ALA A 127 11.65 -38.88 -7.52
CA ALA A 127 11.01 -39.53 -6.37
C ALA A 127 11.45 -38.94 -5.02
N ALA A 128 12.70 -38.47 -4.91
CA ALA A 128 13.18 -37.78 -3.72
C ALA A 128 12.53 -36.41 -3.56
N ILE A 129 12.44 -35.61 -4.63
CA ILE A 129 11.77 -34.30 -4.63
C ILE A 129 10.29 -34.47 -4.25
N ARG A 130 9.57 -35.42 -4.85
CA ARG A 130 8.17 -35.71 -4.48
C ARG A 130 8.00 -36.08 -3.01
N ARG A 131 8.94 -36.84 -2.44
CA ARG A 131 8.91 -37.19 -1.01
C ARG A 131 9.19 -35.99 -0.12
N SER A 132 10.12 -35.12 -0.50
CA SER A 132 10.36 -33.88 0.24
C SER A 132 9.21 -32.89 0.11
N GLU A 133 8.45 -32.96 -0.99
CA GLU A 133 7.36 -32.03 -1.28
C GLU A 133 5.97 -32.49 -0.80
N ALA A 134 5.85 -33.76 -0.41
CA ALA A 134 4.61 -34.31 0.10
C ALA A 134 4.10 -33.51 1.32
N GLY A 135 2.89 -32.95 1.19
CA GLY A 135 2.24 -32.18 2.24
C GLY A 135 2.46 -30.66 2.18
N TYR A 136 3.31 -30.14 1.29
CA TYR A 136 3.41 -28.67 1.11
C TYR A 136 2.12 -28.06 0.59
N GLY A 137 1.35 -28.76 -0.25
CA GLY A 137 0.05 -28.26 -0.72
C GLY A 137 -0.91 -27.96 0.43
N GLU A 138 -0.99 -28.83 1.44
CA GLU A 138 -1.84 -28.64 2.62
C GLU A 138 -1.32 -27.50 3.51
N GLN A 139 0.00 -27.43 3.71
CA GLN A 139 0.62 -26.31 4.45
C GLN A 139 0.37 -24.97 3.75
N ALA A 140 0.52 -24.93 2.42
CA ALA A 140 0.28 -23.74 1.62
C ALA A 140 -1.20 -23.31 1.67
N ALA A 141 -2.14 -24.26 1.64
CA ALA A 141 -3.55 -23.99 1.84
C ALA A 141 -3.84 -23.39 3.22
N GLU A 142 -3.20 -23.87 4.28
CA GLU A 142 -3.40 -23.35 5.63
C GLU A 142 -2.81 -21.94 5.81
N ILE A 143 -1.61 -21.70 5.26
CA ILE A 143 -1.01 -20.36 5.18
C ILE A 143 -1.95 -19.41 4.44
N GLN A 144 -2.55 -19.89 3.36
CA GLN A 144 -3.48 -19.12 2.55
C GLN A 144 -4.77 -18.78 3.30
N ARG A 145 -5.34 -19.72 4.06
CA ARG A 145 -6.50 -19.45 4.94
C ARG A 145 -6.18 -18.41 6.01
N THR A 146 -5.03 -18.54 6.66
CA THR A 146 -4.56 -17.57 7.67
C THR A 146 -4.44 -16.18 7.05
N ARG A 147 -3.81 -16.07 5.88
CA ARG A 147 -3.67 -14.79 5.15
C ARG A 147 -5.02 -14.15 4.83
N ILE A 148 -6.00 -14.94 4.38
CA ILE A 148 -7.36 -14.47 4.11
C ILE A 148 -8.03 -13.99 5.39
N ALA A 149 -7.90 -14.75 6.49
CA ALA A 149 -8.47 -14.38 7.78
C ALA A 149 -7.88 -13.08 8.31
N ASP A 150 -6.56 -12.89 8.20
CA ASP A 150 -5.86 -11.67 8.59
C ASP A 150 -6.33 -10.47 7.76
N ALA A 151 -6.46 -10.62 6.44
CA ALA A 151 -6.99 -9.57 5.57
C ALA A 151 -8.42 -9.19 5.96
N VAL A 152 -9.30 -10.17 6.21
CA VAL A 152 -10.68 -9.94 6.64
C VAL A 152 -10.72 -9.24 8.01
N SER A 153 -9.87 -9.65 8.95
CA SER A 153 -9.75 -9.04 10.27
C SER A 153 -9.36 -7.56 10.18
N LEU A 154 -8.35 -7.25 9.35
CA LEU A 154 -7.90 -5.89 9.14
C LEU A 154 -8.95 -5.03 8.42
N ILE A 155 -9.74 -5.62 7.51
CA ILE A 155 -10.87 -4.91 6.90
C ILE A 155 -11.93 -4.60 7.96
N ARG A 156 -12.28 -5.56 8.82
CA ARG A 156 -13.26 -5.36 9.91
C ARG A 156 -12.81 -4.28 10.89
N LYS A 157 -11.53 -4.24 11.26
CA LYS A 157 -10.95 -3.17 12.10
C LYS A 157 -11.40 -1.77 11.66
N TYR A 158 -11.48 -1.50 10.37
CA TYR A 158 -11.86 -0.19 9.82
C TYR A 158 -13.34 -0.04 9.44
N VAL A 159 -14.07 -1.15 9.26
CA VAL A 159 -15.51 -1.13 8.98
C VAL A 159 -16.33 -0.91 10.25
N ASP A 160 -16.08 -1.71 11.29
CA ASP A 160 -16.86 -1.76 12.52
C ASP A 160 -16.01 -1.88 13.80
N GLY A 161 -14.69 -1.97 13.68
CA GLY A 161 -13.75 -2.02 14.79
C GLY A 161 -13.18 -0.67 15.22
N GLU A 162 -12.05 -0.73 15.94
CA GLU A 162 -11.33 0.42 16.52
C GLU A 162 -10.84 1.44 15.48
N GLY A 163 -10.55 1.01 14.25
CA GLY A 163 -10.08 1.87 13.16
C GLY A 163 -11.20 2.72 12.53
N GLN A 164 -12.46 2.45 12.87
CA GLN A 164 -13.61 3.14 12.27
C GLN A 164 -13.59 4.65 12.53
N THR A 165 -13.17 5.07 13.74
CA THR A 165 -13.07 6.49 14.09
C THR A 165 -11.99 7.19 13.27
N THR A 166 -10.82 6.56 13.11
CA THR A 166 -9.74 7.06 12.25
C THR A 166 -10.23 7.23 10.81
N LEU A 167 -10.86 6.20 10.23
CA LEU A 167 -11.38 6.27 8.86
C LEU A 167 -12.44 7.36 8.70
N ARG A 168 -13.32 7.55 9.69
CA ARG A 168 -14.34 8.60 9.68
C ARG A 168 -13.71 9.99 9.71
N ASN A 169 -12.70 10.20 10.56
CA ASN A 169 -11.99 11.47 10.67
C ASN A 169 -11.22 11.79 9.39
N LEU A 170 -10.55 10.80 8.78
CA LEU A 170 -9.87 10.96 7.50
C LEU A 170 -10.83 11.29 6.35
N ARG A 171 -12.02 10.66 6.32
CA ARG A 171 -13.08 11.02 5.37
C ARG A 171 -13.61 12.43 5.59
N ALA A 172 -13.78 12.87 6.84
CA ALA A 172 -14.16 14.25 7.14
C ALA A 172 -13.10 15.25 6.65
N LEU A 173 -11.82 14.97 6.89
CA LEU A 173 -10.70 15.77 6.38
C LEU A 173 -10.67 15.83 4.85
N ARG A 174 -10.90 14.70 4.17
CA ARG A 174 -11.06 14.66 2.71
C ARG A 174 -12.18 15.58 2.26
N ASN A 175 -13.39 15.39 2.80
CA ASN A 175 -14.57 16.14 2.38
C ASN A 175 -14.40 17.65 2.66
N GLN A 176 -13.80 18.02 3.79
CA GLN A 176 -13.50 19.41 4.10
C GLN A 176 -12.50 20.01 3.09
N ARG A 177 -11.44 19.26 2.73
CA ARG A 177 -10.44 19.73 1.76
C ARG A 177 -10.99 19.81 0.33
N LEU A 178 -11.88 18.90 -0.05
CA LEU A 178 -12.61 18.96 -1.32
C LEU A 178 -13.60 20.15 -1.32
N ALA A 179 -14.33 20.35 -0.23
CA ALA A 179 -15.24 21.49 -0.08
C ALA A 179 -14.49 22.83 -0.09
N HIS A 180 -13.31 22.94 0.52
CA HIS A 180 -12.48 24.15 0.39
C HIS A 180 -11.94 24.36 -1.04
N ARG A 181 -11.82 23.29 -1.85
CA ARG A 181 -11.54 23.38 -3.29
C ARG A 181 -12.75 23.91 -4.08
N GLU A 182 -13.97 23.66 -3.60
CA GLU A 182 -15.21 24.21 -4.17
C GLU A 182 -15.55 25.62 -3.64
N VAL A 183 -15.07 25.97 -2.45
CA VAL A 183 -15.42 27.20 -1.69
C VAL A 183 -14.27 28.22 -1.64
N GLU A 184 -13.38 28.27 -2.64
CA GLU A 184 -12.67 29.53 -2.98
C GLU A 184 -13.65 30.58 -3.57
N ALA A 185 -14.77 30.78 -2.86
CA ALA A 185 -15.69 31.89 -2.86
C ALA A 185 -16.24 32.12 -1.42
N ARG A 186 -15.43 31.98 -0.35
CA ARG A 186 -15.44 32.81 0.89
C ARG A 186 -14.65 32.16 2.04
N PRO A 187 -13.97 32.96 2.89
CA PRO A 187 -13.27 32.44 4.05
C PRO A 187 -14.25 32.25 5.20
N ALA A 188 -14.31 31.06 5.78
CA ALA A 188 -14.97 30.86 7.07
C ALA A 188 -14.14 29.94 7.95
N ALA A 189 -13.88 30.45 9.17
CA ALA A 189 -13.20 29.81 10.28
C ALA A 189 -13.73 28.39 10.53
N VAL A 190 -12.82 27.42 10.66
CA VAL A 190 -13.18 26.06 11.08
C VAL A 190 -12.62 25.80 12.46
N THR A 191 -13.55 25.73 13.42
CA THR A 191 -13.38 25.16 14.76
C THR A 191 -12.71 23.79 14.70
N ALA A 192 -11.64 23.64 15.47
CA ALA A 192 -10.89 22.41 15.66
C ALA A 192 -11.79 21.29 16.22
N LYS A 193 -12.29 20.41 15.33
CA LYS A 193 -12.79 19.08 15.68
C LYS A 193 -11.65 18.09 15.43
N GLN A 194 -11.19 17.43 16.51
CA GLN A 194 -10.23 16.32 16.57
C GLN A 194 -9.49 16.05 15.25
N SER A 195 -8.36 16.72 15.04
CA SER A 195 -7.45 16.39 13.95
C SER A 195 -6.89 15.00 14.18
N THR A 196 -7.07 14.09 13.22
CA THR A 196 -6.33 12.82 13.19
C THR A 196 -4.84 13.11 13.33
N THR A 197 -4.19 12.45 14.29
CA THR A 197 -2.76 12.66 14.58
C THR A 197 -1.89 12.09 13.46
N ASP A 198 -0.66 12.59 13.32
CA ASP A 198 0.32 12.05 12.37
C ASP A 198 0.61 10.56 12.66
N GLN A 199 0.59 10.16 13.93
CA GLN A 199 0.74 8.77 14.36
C GLN A 199 -0.44 7.89 13.93
N GLU A 200 -1.68 8.36 14.04
CA GLU A 200 -2.86 7.63 13.56
C GLU A 200 -2.84 7.49 12.04
N ILE A 201 -2.37 8.51 11.32
CA ILE A 201 -2.20 8.46 9.86
C ILE A 201 -1.11 7.44 9.48
N GLU A 202 0.02 7.43 10.18
CA GLU A 202 1.08 6.47 9.94
C GLU A 202 0.61 5.03 10.23
N SER A 203 -0.05 4.81 11.37
CA SER A 203 -0.63 3.49 11.69
C SER A 203 -1.64 3.04 10.63
N PHE A 204 -2.47 3.97 10.14
CA PHE A 204 -3.41 3.67 9.06
C PHE A 204 -2.67 3.30 7.76
N TYR A 205 -1.61 4.04 7.39
CA TYR A 205 -0.78 3.73 6.23
C TYR A 205 -0.15 2.34 6.32
N GLN A 206 0.45 2.00 7.47
CA GLN A 206 1.07 0.69 7.71
C GLN A 206 0.05 -0.45 7.66
N ASP A 207 -1.14 -0.23 8.21
CA ASP A 207 -2.24 -1.19 8.08
C ASP A 207 -2.66 -1.36 6.61
N MET A 208 -2.73 -0.29 5.82
CA MET A 208 -3.05 -0.41 4.39
C MET A 208 -1.95 -1.15 3.62
N ALA A 209 -0.67 -0.89 3.92
CA ALA A 209 0.46 -1.61 3.32
C ALA A 209 0.36 -3.12 3.59
N ASN A 210 0.13 -3.48 4.86
CA ASN A 210 -0.04 -4.87 5.25
C ASN A 210 -1.29 -5.48 4.61
N LEU A 211 -2.40 -4.73 4.51
CA LEU A 211 -3.62 -5.20 3.85
C LEU A 211 -3.37 -5.54 2.38
N ILE A 212 -2.71 -4.66 1.62
CA ILE A 212 -2.39 -4.91 0.19
C ILE A 212 -1.47 -6.12 0.04
N ARG A 213 -0.45 -6.25 0.89
CA ARG A 213 0.42 -7.43 0.94
C ARG A 213 -0.38 -8.72 1.15
N LEU A 214 -1.29 -8.74 2.12
CA LEU A 214 -2.15 -9.90 2.39
C LEU A 214 -3.09 -10.18 1.22
N LEU A 215 -3.73 -9.17 0.63
CA LEU A 215 -4.66 -9.32 -0.49
C LEU A 215 -3.96 -9.84 -1.75
N LYS A 216 -2.80 -9.32 -2.11
CA LYS A 216 -2.02 -9.81 -3.26
C LYS A 216 -1.55 -11.24 -3.06
N GLY A 217 -1.03 -11.56 -1.87
CA GLY A 217 -0.68 -12.93 -1.55
C GLY A 217 -1.90 -13.86 -1.57
N ALA A 218 -3.08 -13.38 -1.16
CA ALA A 218 -4.28 -14.19 -1.08
C ALA A 218 -4.96 -14.40 -2.44
N VAL A 219 -5.00 -13.38 -3.29
CA VAL A 219 -5.82 -13.41 -4.51
C VAL A 219 -4.96 -13.61 -5.75
N GLU A 220 -3.85 -12.87 -5.86
CA GLU A 220 -2.94 -12.94 -7.01
C GLU A 220 -1.83 -13.96 -6.83
N ARG A 221 -1.63 -14.46 -5.60
CA ARG A 221 -0.55 -15.41 -5.23
C ARG A 221 0.85 -14.88 -5.50
N THR A 222 1.00 -13.56 -5.56
CA THR A 222 2.30 -12.91 -5.72
C THR A 222 2.88 -12.56 -4.36
N SER A 223 4.18 -12.83 -4.16
CA SER A 223 4.94 -12.25 -3.06
C SER A 223 5.18 -10.77 -3.35
N TYR A 224 4.26 -9.93 -2.91
CA TYR A 224 4.45 -8.49 -2.94
C TYR A 224 5.00 -8.03 -1.59
N ASN A 225 6.13 -7.32 -1.59
CA ASN A 225 6.62 -6.63 -0.41
C ASN A 225 6.50 -5.11 -0.64
N PRO A 226 5.61 -4.41 0.09
CA PRO A 226 5.50 -2.96 -0.04
C PRO A 226 6.81 -2.26 0.35
N ASP A 227 7.64 -2.85 1.20
CA ASP A 227 8.90 -2.24 1.65
C ASP A 227 9.93 -2.13 0.51
N ASP A 228 9.99 -3.13 -0.38
CA ASP A 228 10.90 -3.09 -1.54
C ASP A 228 10.52 -1.92 -2.47
N THR A 229 9.22 -1.70 -2.65
CA THR A 229 8.70 -0.59 -3.47
C THR A 229 8.90 0.75 -2.74
N ALA A 230 8.67 0.78 -1.43
CA ALA A 230 8.91 1.95 -0.59
C ALA A 230 10.37 2.40 -0.68
N GLN A 231 11.32 1.46 -0.65
CA GLN A 231 12.74 1.76 -0.76
C GLN A 231 13.08 2.51 -2.06
N ILE A 232 12.56 2.05 -3.21
CA ILE A 232 12.79 2.70 -4.50
C ILE A 232 12.27 4.15 -4.48
N HIS A 233 11.08 4.38 -3.93
CA HIS A 233 10.53 5.73 -3.82
C HIS A 233 11.27 6.59 -2.78
N ALA A 234 11.74 5.99 -1.69
CA ALA A 234 12.54 6.67 -0.67
C ALA A 234 13.87 7.16 -1.25
N GLU A 235 14.56 6.33 -2.05
CA GLU A 235 15.80 6.69 -2.73
C GLU A 235 15.58 7.84 -3.73
N ASN A 236 14.52 7.75 -4.55
CA ASN A 236 14.15 8.81 -5.48
C ASN A 236 13.81 10.13 -4.76
N ALA A 237 13.04 10.05 -3.67
CA ALA A 237 12.71 11.20 -2.85
C ALA A 237 13.97 11.82 -2.22
N ALA A 238 14.88 10.99 -1.71
CA ALA A 238 16.14 11.44 -1.12
C ALA A 238 16.99 12.22 -2.14
N LEU A 239 17.10 11.74 -3.38
CA LEU A 239 17.79 12.43 -4.47
C LEU A 239 17.13 13.77 -4.81
N PHE A 240 15.80 13.79 -4.95
CA PHE A 240 15.05 15.03 -5.21
C PHE A 240 15.31 16.07 -4.11
N TRP A 241 15.11 15.69 -2.84
CA TRP A 241 15.29 16.60 -1.71
C TRP A 241 16.75 17.01 -1.48
N ALA A 242 17.72 16.17 -1.85
CA ALA A 242 19.13 16.57 -1.91
C ALA A 242 19.37 17.68 -2.95
N GLY A 243 18.70 17.61 -4.10
CA GLY A 243 18.71 18.69 -5.11
C GLY A 243 18.10 19.99 -4.59
N VAL A 244 16.93 19.92 -3.92
CA VAL A 244 16.29 21.09 -3.28
C VAL A 244 17.18 21.71 -2.19
N LYS A 245 17.88 20.87 -1.40
CA LYS A 245 18.92 21.33 -0.48
C LYS A 245 20.09 22.01 -1.21
N GLY A 246 20.31 21.70 -2.48
CA GLY A 246 21.40 22.17 -3.32
C GLY A 246 21.29 23.62 -3.79
N GLU A 247 20.19 24.35 -3.53
CA GLU A 247 20.03 25.78 -3.88
C GLU A 247 21.03 26.75 -3.18
N ARG A 248 22.15 26.24 -2.65
CA ARG A 248 23.35 26.99 -2.23
C ARG A 248 24.62 26.53 -2.96
N THR A 249 24.55 26.08 -4.20
CA THR A 249 25.73 26.07 -5.07
C THR A 249 26.13 27.50 -5.39
N VAL A 250 27.42 27.81 -5.25
CA VAL A 250 28.00 29.10 -5.66
C VAL A 250 27.68 29.32 -7.13
N GLY A 251 27.01 30.44 -7.46
CA GLY A 251 26.55 30.78 -8.82
C GLY A 251 25.05 30.63 -9.11
N HIS A 252 24.22 30.23 -8.14
CA HIS A 252 22.76 30.21 -8.30
C HIS A 252 22.16 31.63 -8.19
N PRO A 253 21.16 32.04 -9.01
CA PRO A 253 20.60 33.40 -9.01
C PRO A 253 20.03 33.90 -7.67
N ASN A 254 19.70 32.97 -6.76
CA ASN A 254 19.18 33.26 -5.42
C ASN A 254 20.21 33.02 -4.30
N TYR A 255 21.49 32.85 -4.63
CA TYR A 255 22.55 32.74 -3.64
C TYR A 255 22.81 34.13 -3.01
N PRO A 256 22.59 34.34 -1.70
CA PRO A 256 22.94 35.62 -1.09
C PRO A 256 24.45 35.72 -0.98
N ASP A 257 25.05 36.69 -1.68
CA ASP A 257 26.50 36.95 -1.68
C ASP A 257 27.04 37.38 -0.31
N SER A 258 26.16 37.71 0.64
CA SER A 258 26.48 37.96 2.04
C SER A 258 25.27 37.67 2.93
N LEU A 259 25.52 37.09 4.11
CA LEU A 259 24.53 36.95 5.18
C LEU A 259 24.52 38.24 6.03
N PRO A 260 23.37 38.74 6.50
CA PRO A 260 23.32 39.69 7.60
C PRO A 260 23.70 39.05 8.94
#